data_AF-A0A2N6RXJ9-F1
#
_entry.id   AF-A0A2N6RXJ9-F1
#
_cell.length_a   1.000
_cell.length_b   1.000
_cell.length_c   1.000
_cell.angle_alpha   90.00
_cell.angle_beta   90.00
_cell.angle_gamma   90.00
#
_symmetry.space_group_name_H-M   'P 1'
#
loop_
_entity.id
_entity.type
_entity.pdbx_description
1 polymer ?
#
loop_
_entity_poly.entity_id
_entity_poly.type
_entity_poly.pdbx_seq_one_letter_code
_entity_poly.pdbx_strand_id
1 'polypeptide(L)'
;MSNELGDNTALVTLRISRFAPCEETQDSEDATKLVRKRHESPFARKKRSNPFAKVDSAQKEDSADESLSTTIKRIQGKHWVQDYVLRVRSTDTILSCLLTIKRTIDPTLAFRYSCGHGVCGSDAANVNGMPTLLCSATIGANARPEITNNVQSRGFRKTGTSSSGESSAKSPILQKESTQTVAQKDGSFGIIELAPLAGFAVQRDLICDLSPMVSQIKRLEPYLQAADVSVRNAEGKLKLIEFLQHPEQLQKFELLSNCIMCGACEGICPIYAGGEAFIGPAALINAARFIYDSRDNATERRLDLIDGSDGISACQSVRACSRQCPRGIDVGEEIWQLTTLVNERKNS
;
A
#
# COMPACT_ATOMS: atom_id res chain seq x y z
N MET A 1 -28.13 -5.36 -33.05
CA MET A 1 -26.85 -6.09 -33.24
C MET A 1 -26.55 -6.78 -31.92
N SER A 2 -27.28 -7.88 -31.71
CA SER A 2 -27.50 -8.50 -30.41
C SER A 2 -26.98 -9.93 -30.47
N ASN A 3 -26.30 -10.36 -29.41
CA ASN A 3 -25.83 -11.72 -29.13
C ASN A 3 -24.62 -12.26 -29.92
N GLU A 4 -23.41 -11.88 -29.50
CA GLU A 4 -22.20 -12.71 -29.63
C GLU A 4 -21.38 -12.73 -28.32
N LEU A 5 -22.04 -12.89 -27.16
CA LEU A 5 -21.34 -13.26 -25.92
C LEU A 5 -21.74 -14.69 -25.57
N GLY A 6 -20.92 -15.65 -25.98
CA GLY A 6 -21.13 -17.09 -25.73
C GLY A 6 -21.27 -17.46 -24.25
N ASP A 7 -21.73 -18.68 -24.02
CA ASP A 7 -22.30 -19.29 -22.80
C ASP A 7 -21.49 -19.22 -21.48
N ASN A 8 -20.35 -18.52 -21.44
CA ASN A 8 -19.46 -18.43 -20.27
C ASN A 8 -19.43 -17.04 -19.60
N THR A 9 -20.53 -16.29 -19.68
CA THR A 9 -20.65 -14.95 -19.09
C THR A 9 -21.69 -14.92 -17.99
N ALA A 10 -21.38 -14.25 -16.87
CA ALA A 10 -22.27 -14.07 -15.73
C ALA A 10 -22.23 -12.63 -15.23
N LEU A 11 -23.20 -12.25 -14.40
CA LEU A 11 -23.22 -10.92 -13.79
C LEU A 11 -22.22 -10.84 -12.63
N VAL A 12 -21.58 -9.70 -12.45
CA VAL A 12 -20.80 -9.36 -11.26
C VAL A 12 -21.16 -7.96 -10.80
N THR A 13 -21.18 -7.76 -9.49
CA THR A 13 -21.34 -6.43 -8.89
C THR A 13 -19.99 -5.92 -8.40
N LEU A 14 -19.51 -4.84 -9.01
CA LEU A 14 -18.36 -4.10 -8.50
C LEU A 14 -18.86 -3.00 -7.55
N ARG A 15 -18.58 -3.17 -6.26
CA ARG A 15 -18.90 -2.21 -5.20
C ARG A 15 -17.70 -1.30 -4.98
N ILE A 16 -17.77 -0.06 -5.48
CA ILE A 16 -16.63 0.85 -5.52
C ILE A 16 -16.79 1.94 -4.45
N SER A 17 -15.78 2.09 -3.61
CA SER A 17 -15.62 3.26 -2.74
C SER A 17 -15.23 4.47 -3.56
N ARG A 18 -16.15 5.43 -3.67
CA ARG A 18 -16.00 6.67 -4.43
C ARG A 18 -15.57 7.81 -3.49
N PHE A 19 -14.80 8.73 -4.05
CA PHE A 19 -14.35 9.92 -3.34
C PHE A 19 -14.22 11.11 -4.29
N ALA A 20 -14.85 12.22 -3.94
CA ALA A 20 -14.70 13.49 -4.62
C ALA A 20 -14.16 14.53 -3.61
N PRO A 21 -12.99 15.14 -3.89
CA PRO A 21 -12.49 16.22 -3.05
C PRO A 21 -13.46 17.41 -3.08
N CYS A 22 -13.61 18.10 -1.96
CA CYS A 22 -14.34 19.35 -1.92
C CYS A 22 -13.49 20.42 -2.60
N GLU A 23 -14.06 21.17 -3.54
CA GLU A 23 -13.37 22.34 -4.09
C GLU A 23 -13.19 23.36 -2.96
N GLU A 24 -11.94 23.74 -2.68
CA GLU A 24 -11.67 24.93 -1.88
C GLU A 24 -12.16 26.12 -2.70
N THR A 25 -13.35 26.63 -2.35
CA THR A 25 -13.86 27.87 -2.94
C THR A 25 -12.84 28.96 -2.64
N GLN A 26 -12.21 29.50 -3.68
CA GLN A 26 -11.39 30.71 -3.61
C GLN A 26 -12.27 31.96 -3.41
N ASP A 27 -13.31 31.89 -2.58
CA ASP A 27 -14.12 33.04 -2.21
C ASP A 27 -13.53 33.66 -0.96
N SER A 28 -12.32 34.19 -1.13
CA SER A 28 -11.71 35.13 -0.20
C SER A 28 -12.43 36.48 -0.29
N GLU A 29 -13.62 36.59 0.30
CA GLU A 29 -14.17 37.89 0.72
C GLU A 29 -15.33 37.80 1.74
N ASP A 30 -16.02 36.66 1.89
CA ASP A 30 -17.19 36.57 2.80
C ASP A 30 -17.04 35.62 4.01
N ALA A 31 -15.82 35.12 4.27
CA ALA A 31 -15.52 34.18 5.34
C ALA A 31 -15.57 34.76 6.78
N THR A 32 -16.12 35.96 6.98
CA THR A 32 -16.26 36.58 8.30
C THR A 32 -17.59 36.32 9.02
N LYS A 33 -18.59 35.62 8.45
CA LYS A 33 -19.93 35.56 9.08
C LYS A 33 -20.53 34.21 9.47
N LEU A 34 -19.94 33.05 9.18
CA LEU A 34 -20.54 31.76 9.60
C LEU A 34 -19.53 30.73 10.13
N VAL A 35 -18.69 31.13 11.08
CA VAL A 35 -18.04 30.16 11.98
C VAL A 35 -19.08 29.72 13.01
N ARG A 36 -19.79 28.61 12.75
CA ARG A 36 -20.49 27.89 13.82
C ARG A 36 -19.43 27.39 14.80
N LYS A 37 -19.25 28.11 15.93
CA LYS A 37 -18.45 27.64 17.06
C LYS A 37 -18.96 26.26 17.46
N ARG A 38 -18.13 25.23 17.27
CA ARG A 38 -18.37 23.93 17.91
C ARG A 38 -18.45 24.19 19.42
N HIS A 39 -19.58 23.85 20.02
CA HIS A 39 -19.68 23.77 21.47
C HIS A 39 -18.72 22.66 21.91
N GLU A 40 -17.59 23.05 22.51
CA GLU A 40 -16.72 22.10 23.20
C GLU A 40 -17.52 21.50 24.37
N SER A 41 -17.43 20.17 24.51
CA SER A 41 -18.01 19.47 25.65
C SER A 41 -17.43 20.06 26.94
N PRO A 42 -18.24 20.34 27.97
CA PRO A 42 -17.75 20.82 29.27
C PRO A 42 -16.85 19.79 29.99
N PHE A 43 -16.74 18.56 29.48
CA PHE A 43 -15.84 17.52 29.95
C PHE A 43 -14.55 17.37 29.10
N ALA A 44 -14.38 18.17 28.04
CA ALA A 44 -13.15 18.17 27.24
C ALA A 44 -12.01 18.80 28.07
N ARG A 45 -11.22 17.95 28.73
CA ARG A 45 -9.95 18.37 29.31
C ARG A 45 -9.08 18.97 28.20
N LYS A 46 -8.62 20.22 28.39
CA LYS A 46 -7.62 20.89 27.53
C LYS A 46 -6.51 19.89 27.20
N LYS A 47 -6.39 19.50 25.92
CA LYS A 47 -5.25 18.71 25.45
C LYS A 47 -4.00 19.51 25.79
N ARG A 48 -3.15 18.98 26.67
CA ARG A 48 -1.78 19.47 26.86
C ARG A 48 -1.09 19.35 25.50
N SER A 49 -0.50 20.45 25.03
CA SER A 49 0.34 20.47 23.84
C SER A 49 1.41 19.40 23.98
N ASN A 50 1.62 18.62 22.91
CA ASN A 50 2.63 17.57 22.86
C ASN A 50 4.02 18.17 23.20
N PRO A 51 4.73 17.68 24.23
CA PRO A 51 6.00 18.27 24.69
C PRO A 51 7.15 18.14 23.69
N PHE A 52 6.99 17.33 22.64
CA PHE A 52 7.99 17.13 21.58
C PHE A 52 7.90 18.13 20.42
N ALA A 53 6.92 19.04 20.39
CA ALA A 53 6.76 19.99 19.28
C ALA A 53 7.75 21.18 19.30
N LYS A 54 8.71 21.21 20.24
CA LYS A 54 9.55 22.40 20.52
C LYS A 54 11.05 22.16 20.60
N VAL A 55 11.57 21.02 20.11
CA VAL A 55 13.01 20.72 20.29
C VAL A 55 13.90 21.22 19.15
N ASP A 56 13.40 21.54 17.95
CA ASP A 56 14.28 21.91 16.83
C ASP A 56 14.32 23.42 16.53
N SER A 57 14.43 24.26 17.57
CA SER A 57 14.59 25.71 17.39
C SER A 57 15.74 26.30 18.19
N ALA A 58 16.94 25.76 17.99
CA ALA A 58 18.18 26.45 18.33
C ALA A 58 19.37 25.87 17.56
N GLN A 59 19.55 26.32 16.30
CA GLN A 59 20.83 26.82 15.76
C GLN A 59 20.64 27.13 14.26
N LYS A 60 20.74 28.42 13.93
CA LYS A 60 20.91 28.93 12.57
C LYS A 60 22.40 28.95 12.27
N GLU A 61 22.82 28.33 11.19
CA GLU A 61 23.89 28.81 10.31
C GLU A 61 23.72 28.19 8.91
N ASP A 62 24.12 28.95 7.90
CA ASP A 62 23.64 28.92 6.51
C ASP A 62 23.95 27.62 5.73
N SER A 63 22.91 26.92 5.30
CA SER A 63 22.94 26.11 4.07
C SER A 63 21.53 25.84 3.57
N ALA A 64 21.27 26.14 2.30
CA ALA A 64 20.00 25.90 1.63
C ALA A 64 19.73 24.39 1.53
N ASP A 65 18.88 23.86 2.41
CA ASP A 65 18.35 22.51 2.25
C ASP A 65 16.86 22.49 2.62
N GLU A 66 16.04 22.04 1.66
CA GLU A 66 14.58 21.93 1.74
C GLU A 66 14.20 20.83 2.74
N SER A 67 14.18 21.15 4.03
CA SER A 67 13.52 20.33 5.04
C SER A 67 12.00 20.51 4.92
N LEU A 68 11.40 19.77 3.99
CA LEU A 68 9.97 19.77 3.72
C LEU A 68 9.22 19.10 4.89
N SER A 69 8.90 19.88 5.92
CA SER A 69 7.85 19.55 6.88
C SER A 69 6.49 19.66 6.19
N THR A 70 6.17 18.68 5.35
CA THR A 70 4.87 18.60 4.68
C THR A 70 3.84 18.22 5.72
N THR A 71 3.19 19.22 6.33
CA THR A 71 1.95 19.01 7.06
C THR A 71 0.96 18.40 6.07
N ILE A 72 0.71 17.08 6.16
CA ILE A 72 -0.23 16.37 5.29
C ILE A 72 -1.62 16.98 5.52
N LYS A 73 -2.03 17.90 4.66
CA LYS A 73 -3.38 18.44 4.65
C LYS A 73 -4.32 17.30 4.24
N ARG A 74 -5.11 16.80 5.18
CA ARG A 74 -6.17 15.84 4.88
C ARG A 74 -7.19 16.50 3.95
N ILE A 75 -7.19 16.09 2.69
CA ILE A 75 -8.16 16.54 1.69
C ILE A 75 -9.55 16.18 2.20
N GLN A 76 -10.39 17.21 2.41
CA GLN A 76 -11.79 17.01 2.77
C GLN A 76 -12.57 16.72 1.49
N GLY A 77 -13.56 15.83 1.58
CA GLY A 77 -14.36 15.48 0.43
C GLY A 77 -15.51 14.56 0.78
N LYS A 78 -16.35 14.30 -0.21
CA LYS A 78 -17.50 13.41 -0.07
C LYS A 78 -17.08 11.99 -0.39
N HIS A 79 -17.34 11.08 0.55
CA HIS A 79 -17.20 9.63 0.35
C HIS A 79 -18.58 9.00 0.18
N TRP A 80 -18.70 8.07 -0.76
CA TRP A 80 -19.89 7.22 -0.92
C TRP A 80 -19.50 5.88 -1.54
N VAL A 81 -20.41 4.92 -1.49
CA VAL A 81 -20.23 3.62 -2.15
C VAL A 81 -21.18 3.56 -3.33
N GLN A 82 -20.71 3.03 -4.45
CA GLN A 82 -21.50 2.89 -5.67
C GLN A 82 -21.31 1.51 -6.29
N ASP A 83 -22.43 0.86 -6.59
CA ASP A 83 -22.44 -0.48 -7.17
C ASP A 83 -22.63 -0.39 -8.69
N TYR A 84 -21.82 -1.15 -9.43
CA TYR A 84 -21.92 -1.32 -10.89
C TYR A 84 -22.10 -2.79 -11.22
N VAL A 85 -23.17 -3.10 -11.95
CA VAL A 85 -23.45 -4.47 -12.39
C VAL A 85 -22.98 -4.63 -13.83
N LEU A 86 -22.11 -5.61 -14.07
CA LEU A 86 -21.53 -5.89 -15.38
C LEU A 86 -21.73 -7.35 -15.76
N ARG A 87 -21.92 -7.63 -17.05
CA ARG A 87 -21.87 -8.98 -17.59
C ARG A 87 -20.47 -9.26 -18.12
N VAL A 88 -19.76 -10.22 -17.51
CA VAL A 88 -18.33 -10.46 -17.73
C VAL A 88 -18.01 -11.95 -17.74
N ARG A 89 -16.79 -12.32 -18.14
CA ARG A 89 -16.24 -13.66 -18.00
C ARG A 89 -15.49 -13.79 -16.68
N SER A 90 -15.35 -15.00 -16.15
CA SER A 90 -14.56 -15.24 -14.92
C SER A 90 -13.07 -14.92 -15.09
N THR A 91 -12.55 -15.01 -16.32
CA THR A 91 -11.17 -14.70 -16.67
C THR A 91 -10.91 -13.20 -16.86
N ASP A 92 -11.95 -12.38 -16.96
CA ASP A 92 -11.77 -10.94 -17.12
C ASP A 92 -11.10 -10.37 -15.87
N THR A 93 -10.26 -9.36 -16.06
CA THR A 93 -9.59 -8.68 -14.96
C THR A 93 -10.48 -7.58 -14.39
N ILE A 94 -10.27 -7.23 -13.13
CA ILE A 94 -10.96 -6.11 -12.50
C ILE A 94 -10.67 -4.82 -13.27
N LEU A 95 -9.42 -4.62 -13.74
CA LEU A 95 -9.07 -3.47 -14.58
C LEU A 95 -9.93 -3.39 -15.85
N SER A 96 -10.13 -4.49 -16.58
CA SER A 96 -10.98 -4.51 -17.77
C SER A 96 -12.43 -4.09 -17.46
N CYS A 97 -12.94 -4.51 -16.31
CA CYS A 97 -14.27 -4.14 -15.84
C CYS A 97 -14.37 -2.65 -15.49
N LEU A 98 -13.36 -2.10 -14.78
CA LEU A 98 -13.28 -0.67 -14.46
C LEU A 98 -13.14 0.20 -15.70
N LEU A 99 -12.37 -0.24 -16.70
CA LEU A 99 -12.26 0.43 -17.99
C LEU A 99 -13.59 0.42 -18.75
N THR A 100 -14.36 -0.67 -18.66
CA THR A 100 -15.70 -0.76 -19.24
C THR A 100 -16.62 0.25 -18.58
N ILE A 101 -16.70 0.26 -17.24
CA ILE A 101 -17.49 1.25 -16.48
C ILE A 101 -17.11 2.67 -16.91
N LYS A 102 -15.81 2.99 -16.93
CA LYS A 102 -15.35 4.34 -17.27
C LYS A 102 -15.70 4.76 -18.70
N ARG A 103 -15.68 3.82 -19.66
CA ARG A 103 -15.93 4.13 -21.08
C ARG A 103 -17.41 4.19 -21.43
N THR A 104 -18.25 3.39 -20.79
CA THR A 104 -19.63 3.18 -21.24
C THR A 104 -20.70 3.53 -20.22
N ILE A 105 -20.38 3.63 -18.92
CA ILE A 105 -21.37 3.82 -17.85
C ILE A 105 -21.11 5.14 -17.09
N ASP A 106 -19.91 5.31 -16.54
CA ASP A 106 -19.57 6.45 -15.69
C ASP A 106 -18.14 6.96 -15.97
N PRO A 107 -17.98 7.97 -16.86
CA PRO A 107 -16.68 8.53 -17.18
C PRO A 107 -16.01 9.28 -16.01
N THR A 108 -16.77 9.60 -14.95
CA THR A 108 -16.25 10.34 -13.78
C THR A 108 -15.38 9.48 -12.85
N LEU A 109 -15.49 8.15 -12.96
CA LEU A 109 -14.73 7.18 -12.17
C LEU A 109 -13.22 7.34 -12.43
N ALA A 110 -12.45 7.51 -11.36
CA ALA A 110 -11.01 7.72 -11.43
C ALA A 110 -10.20 6.60 -10.75
N PHE A 111 -9.20 6.10 -11.46
CA PHE A 111 -8.22 5.12 -10.98
C PHE A 111 -6.96 5.22 -11.84
N ARG A 112 -5.81 4.79 -11.30
CA ARG A 112 -4.55 4.75 -12.05
C ARG A 112 -4.39 3.41 -12.74
N TYR A 113 -3.84 3.41 -13.95
CA TYR A 113 -3.43 2.22 -14.69
C TYR A 113 -2.46 2.60 -15.82
N SER A 114 -1.69 1.62 -16.29
CA SER A 114 -0.78 1.80 -17.44
C SER A 114 -0.55 0.48 -18.19
N CYS A 115 0.31 -0.41 -17.68
CA CYS A 115 0.80 -1.57 -18.44
C CYS A 115 -0.23 -2.67 -18.72
N GLY A 116 -1.24 -2.83 -17.86
CA GLY A 116 -2.28 -3.88 -17.97
C GLY A 116 -1.84 -5.32 -17.68
N HIS A 117 -0.58 -5.57 -17.30
CA HIS A 117 -0.03 -6.93 -17.14
C HIS A 117 0.86 -7.09 -15.88
N GLY A 118 0.68 -6.24 -14.87
CA GLY A 118 1.29 -6.43 -13.54
C GLY A 118 2.75 -6.00 -13.38
N VAL A 119 3.30 -5.19 -14.30
CA VAL A 119 4.73 -4.79 -14.28
C VAL A 119 4.94 -3.37 -13.74
N CYS A 120 4.08 -2.41 -14.06
CA CYS A 120 4.31 -1.01 -13.67
C CYS A 120 3.88 -0.63 -12.25
N GLY A 121 3.07 -1.47 -11.58
CA GLY A 121 2.57 -1.21 -10.22
C GLY A 121 1.56 -0.05 -10.06
N SER A 122 1.16 0.61 -11.15
CA SER A 122 0.33 1.83 -11.10
C SER A 122 -1.11 1.65 -10.64
N ASP A 123 -1.67 0.44 -10.77
CA ASP A 123 -3.08 0.11 -10.56
C ASP A 123 -3.32 -0.69 -9.26
N ALA A 124 -2.46 -0.49 -8.26
CA ALA A 124 -2.65 -1.06 -6.94
C ALA A 124 -3.84 -0.41 -6.23
N ALA A 125 -4.77 -1.24 -5.75
CA ALA A 125 -5.94 -0.85 -4.97
C ALA A 125 -6.35 -1.98 -4.03
N ASN A 126 -7.21 -1.70 -3.05
CA ASN A 126 -7.76 -2.73 -2.18
C ASN A 126 -8.91 -3.46 -2.89
N VAL A 127 -8.77 -4.78 -3.03
CA VAL A 127 -9.79 -5.71 -3.54
C VAL A 127 -10.23 -6.60 -2.39
N ASN A 128 -11.48 -6.47 -1.96
CA ASN A 128 -12.04 -7.15 -0.80
C ASN A 128 -11.18 -7.02 0.48
N GLY A 129 -10.66 -5.82 0.70
CA GLY A 129 -9.80 -5.48 1.84
C GLY A 129 -8.31 -5.83 1.67
N MET A 130 -7.90 -6.47 0.58
CA MET A 130 -6.51 -6.85 0.33
C MET A 130 -5.89 -6.00 -0.79
N PRO A 131 -4.72 -5.38 -0.60
CA PRO A 131 -4.06 -4.64 -1.68
C PRO A 131 -3.64 -5.59 -2.79
N THR A 132 -4.08 -5.28 -4.01
CA THR A 132 -3.92 -6.13 -5.18
C THR A 132 -3.76 -5.24 -6.43
N LEU A 133 -3.06 -5.74 -7.45
CA LEU A 133 -3.02 -5.07 -8.76
C LEU A 133 -4.31 -5.39 -9.53
N LEU A 134 -5.03 -4.36 -9.96
CA LEU A 134 -6.33 -4.52 -10.64
C LEU A 134 -6.20 -5.28 -11.98
N CYS A 135 -5.05 -5.19 -12.64
CA CYS A 135 -4.76 -5.85 -13.90
C CYS A 135 -4.44 -7.34 -13.79
N SER A 136 -4.00 -7.83 -12.62
CA SER A 136 -3.75 -9.26 -12.40
C SER A 136 -4.90 -9.95 -11.67
N ALA A 137 -5.74 -9.20 -10.99
CA ALA A 137 -6.91 -9.71 -10.28
C ALA A 137 -8.02 -10.09 -11.26
N THR A 138 -8.36 -11.37 -11.34
CA THR A 138 -9.48 -11.86 -12.15
C THR A 138 -10.79 -11.84 -11.37
N ILE A 139 -11.92 -11.71 -12.07
CA ILE A 139 -13.25 -11.77 -11.46
C ILE A 139 -13.47 -13.10 -10.77
N GLY A 140 -13.12 -14.21 -11.43
CA GLY A 140 -13.30 -15.55 -10.88
C GLY A 140 -12.54 -15.79 -9.57
N ALA A 141 -11.36 -15.20 -9.39
CA ALA A 141 -10.58 -15.36 -8.16
C ALA A 141 -11.05 -14.45 -7.01
N ASN A 142 -11.73 -13.34 -7.32
CA ASN A 142 -12.02 -12.28 -6.35
C ASN A 142 -13.51 -12.13 -6.01
N ALA A 143 -14.41 -12.62 -6.84
CA ALA A 143 -15.84 -12.49 -6.57
C ALA A 143 -16.24 -13.33 -5.34
N ARG A 144 -16.97 -12.70 -4.42
CA ARG A 144 -17.48 -13.34 -3.20
C ARG A 144 -19.01 -13.39 -3.26
N PRO A 145 -19.66 -14.44 -2.71
CA PRO A 145 -21.10 -14.42 -2.51
C PRO A 145 -21.52 -13.17 -1.74
N GLU A 146 -22.69 -12.63 -2.08
CA GLU A 146 -23.37 -11.69 -1.18
C GLU A 146 -23.64 -12.42 0.13
N ILE A 147 -22.83 -12.13 1.15
CA ILE A 147 -23.17 -12.52 2.50
C ILE A 147 -24.26 -11.55 2.94
N THR A 148 -25.51 -11.94 2.76
CA THR A 148 -26.61 -11.38 3.54
C THR A 148 -26.34 -11.76 4.99
N ASN A 149 -25.65 -10.86 5.68
CA ASN A 149 -25.41 -10.96 7.09
C ASN A 149 -26.78 -10.86 7.80
N ASN A 150 -27.49 -11.98 7.89
CA ASN A 150 -28.36 -12.29 9.00
C ASN A 150 -27.45 -12.42 10.23
N VAL A 151 -26.81 -11.32 10.63
CA VAL A 151 -26.23 -11.17 11.96
C VAL A 151 -27.44 -11.19 12.87
N GLN A 152 -27.83 -12.40 13.30
CA GLN A 152 -28.61 -12.52 14.50
C GLN A 152 -27.84 -11.75 15.56
N SER A 153 -28.47 -10.75 16.15
CA SER A 153 -27.96 -9.89 17.22
C SER A 153 -27.72 -10.64 18.53
N ARG A 154 -27.20 -11.87 18.46
CA ARG A 154 -26.68 -12.59 19.61
C ARG A 154 -25.36 -11.94 19.96
N GLY A 155 -25.48 -10.88 20.76
CA GLY A 155 -24.38 -10.10 21.31
C GLY A 155 -23.32 -10.96 21.99
N PHE A 156 -22.18 -10.33 22.26
CA PHE A 156 -21.05 -10.81 23.07
C PHE A 156 -21.37 -12.08 23.88
N ARG A 157 -20.87 -13.23 23.42
CA ARG A 157 -20.85 -14.44 24.25
C ARG A 157 -20.06 -14.11 25.52
N LYS A 158 -20.74 -14.08 26.67
CA LYS A 158 -20.07 -14.03 27.96
C LYS A 158 -19.20 -15.28 28.10
N THR A 159 -17.90 -15.11 28.20
CA THR A 159 -16.99 -16.18 28.61
C THR A 159 -17.16 -16.39 30.10
N GLY A 160 -17.86 -17.45 30.48
CA GLY A 160 -17.94 -17.89 31.87
C GLY A 160 -19.20 -18.66 32.19
N THR A 161 -19.13 -19.98 32.08
CA THR A 161 -19.51 -20.95 33.14
C THR A 161 -19.11 -22.34 32.65
N SER A 162 -18.20 -22.96 33.39
CA SER A 162 -17.75 -24.34 33.21
C SER A 162 -18.89 -25.31 33.53
N SER A 163 -19.36 -26.03 32.52
CA SER A 163 -20.06 -27.30 32.71
C SER A 163 -19.65 -28.27 31.61
N SER A 164 -18.86 -29.25 32.03
CA SER A 164 -18.45 -30.45 31.33
C SER A 164 -19.62 -31.19 30.68
N GLY A 165 -19.50 -31.51 29.39
CA GLY A 165 -20.43 -32.36 28.66
C GLY A 165 -19.96 -32.54 27.21
N GLU A 166 -19.58 -33.76 26.87
CA GLU A 166 -18.96 -34.20 25.62
C GLU A 166 -19.81 -33.95 24.37
N SER A 167 -19.17 -33.49 23.29
CA SER A 167 -19.37 -33.97 21.91
C SER A 167 -18.46 -33.16 20.97
N SER A 168 -17.33 -33.77 20.62
CA SER A 168 -16.39 -33.26 19.63
C SER A 168 -16.99 -33.38 18.23
N ALA A 169 -17.77 -32.38 17.82
CA ALA A 169 -18.09 -32.14 16.42
C ALA A 169 -17.06 -31.13 15.87
N LYS A 170 -15.99 -31.66 15.25
CA LYS A 170 -14.99 -30.86 14.54
C LYS A 170 -15.69 -29.95 13.53
N SER A 171 -15.58 -28.64 13.75
CA SER A 171 -16.00 -27.62 12.80
C SER A 171 -15.05 -27.65 11.59
N PRO A 172 -15.53 -27.80 10.34
CA PRO A 172 -14.67 -27.70 9.17
C PRO A 172 -14.67 -26.26 8.70
N ILE A 173 -13.80 -25.42 9.26
CA ILE A 173 -13.57 -24.07 8.72
C ILE A 173 -12.07 -23.85 8.65
N LEU A 174 -11.62 -23.40 7.48
CA LEU A 174 -10.26 -23.08 7.05
C LEU A 174 -9.46 -24.24 6.46
N GLN A 175 -9.87 -24.65 5.26
CA GLN A 175 -8.99 -24.89 4.11
C GLN A 175 -9.89 -25.16 2.90
N LYS A 176 -10.35 -24.09 2.24
CA LYS A 176 -10.73 -24.18 0.84
C LYS A 176 -9.70 -23.40 0.06
N GLU A 177 -8.73 -24.14 -0.46
CA GLU A 177 -7.98 -23.74 -1.64
C GLU A 177 -8.96 -23.24 -2.70
N SER A 178 -8.58 -22.15 -3.36
CA SER A 178 -9.33 -21.44 -4.39
C SER A 178 -9.79 -22.38 -5.51
N THR A 179 -10.93 -23.02 -5.30
CA THR A 179 -11.67 -23.74 -6.33
C THR A 179 -12.26 -22.68 -7.25
N GLN A 180 -12.00 -22.77 -8.55
CA GLN A 180 -12.55 -21.86 -9.56
C GLN A 180 -14.04 -21.61 -9.28
N THR A 181 -14.41 -20.35 -9.06
CA THR A 181 -15.78 -19.97 -8.72
C THR A 181 -16.67 -20.25 -9.92
N VAL A 182 -17.35 -21.40 -9.90
CA VAL A 182 -18.45 -21.69 -10.83
C VAL A 182 -19.54 -20.65 -10.55
N ALA A 183 -20.12 -20.06 -11.60
CA ALA A 183 -21.20 -19.10 -11.47
C ALA A 183 -22.25 -19.62 -10.47
N GLN A 184 -22.68 -18.76 -9.55
CA GLN A 184 -23.68 -19.15 -8.56
C GLN A 184 -24.96 -19.58 -9.26
N LYS A 185 -25.81 -20.36 -8.59
CA LYS A 185 -27.08 -20.87 -9.14
C LYS A 185 -27.97 -19.76 -9.73
N ASP A 186 -27.75 -18.51 -9.34
CA ASP A 186 -28.48 -17.33 -9.78
C ASP A 186 -27.87 -16.63 -11.02
N GLY A 187 -26.82 -17.20 -11.64
CA GLY A 187 -26.18 -16.60 -12.82
C GLY A 187 -25.29 -15.38 -12.52
N SER A 188 -24.82 -15.26 -11.27
CA SER A 188 -23.93 -14.19 -10.79
C SER A 188 -22.63 -14.75 -10.22
N PHE A 189 -21.52 -14.04 -10.42
CA PHE A 189 -20.25 -14.29 -9.74
C PHE A 189 -20.24 -13.73 -8.31
N GLY A 190 -21.11 -12.78 -7.99
CA GLY A 190 -21.22 -12.14 -6.67
C GLY A 190 -20.72 -10.70 -6.64
N ILE A 191 -20.25 -10.25 -5.46
CA ILE A 191 -19.71 -8.91 -5.22
C ILE A 191 -18.18 -8.93 -5.18
N ILE A 192 -17.56 -7.90 -5.74
CA ILE A 192 -16.18 -7.52 -5.48
C ILE A 192 -16.18 -6.10 -4.91
N GLU A 193 -15.60 -5.93 -3.74
CA GLU A 193 -15.44 -4.62 -3.09
C GLU A 193 -14.10 -3.99 -3.49
N LEU A 194 -14.15 -2.74 -3.94
CA LEU A 194 -12.98 -1.97 -4.38
C LEU A 194 -12.85 -0.71 -3.53
N ALA A 195 -11.65 -0.51 -2.99
CA ALA A 195 -11.31 0.66 -2.20
C ALA A 195 -9.90 1.17 -2.55
N PRO A 196 -9.59 2.46 -2.27
CA PRO A 196 -8.22 2.96 -2.36
C PRO A 196 -7.26 2.16 -1.46
N LEU A 197 -5.96 2.19 -1.76
CA LEU A 197 -4.94 1.61 -0.88
C LEU A 197 -5.01 2.25 0.50
N ALA A 198 -4.99 1.43 1.56
CA ALA A 198 -4.95 1.93 2.92
C ALA A 198 -3.60 2.60 3.23
N GLY A 199 -3.57 3.49 4.22
CA GLY A 199 -2.36 4.22 4.62
C GLY A 199 -1.95 5.38 3.71
N PHE A 200 -2.58 5.54 2.55
CA PHE A 200 -2.34 6.66 1.65
C PHE A 200 -3.49 7.67 1.68
N ALA A 201 -3.18 8.94 1.46
CA ALA A 201 -4.19 9.97 1.30
C ALA A 201 -4.93 9.79 -0.04
N VAL A 202 -6.25 9.65 0.01
CA VAL A 202 -7.09 9.51 -1.19
C VAL A 202 -7.23 10.87 -1.86
N GLN A 203 -6.92 10.92 -3.15
CA GLN A 203 -7.02 12.12 -3.98
C GLN A 203 -8.36 12.18 -4.72
N ARG A 204 -8.77 11.05 -5.32
CA ARG A 204 -10.05 10.89 -6.03
C ARG A 204 -10.36 9.42 -6.24
N ASP A 205 -11.55 8.96 -5.87
CA ASP A 205 -11.99 7.56 -6.03
C ASP A 205 -10.92 6.55 -5.55
N LEU A 206 -10.29 5.80 -6.45
CA LEU A 206 -9.24 4.81 -6.13
C LEU A 206 -7.81 5.39 -6.21
N ILE A 207 -7.66 6.66 -6.59
CA ILE A 207 -6.35 7.33 -6.72
C ILE A 207 -5.85 7.78 -5.35
N CYS A 208 -4.65 7.32 -5.01
CA CYS A 208 -3.95 7.65 -3.78
C CYS A 208 -2.70 8.51 -4.05
N ASP A 209 -2.32 9.33 -3.08
CA ASP A 209 -1.04 10.04 -3.10
C ASP A 209 0.10 9.13 -2.63
N LEU A 210 1.01 8.82 -3.56
CA LEU A 210 2.17 7.97 -3.30
C LEU A 210 3.44 8.80 -2.98
N SER A 211 3.36 10.13 -3.03
CA SER A 211 4.51 11.02 -2.83
C SER A 211 5.24 10.77 -1.51
N PRO A 212 4.57 10.50 -0.37
CA PRO A 212 5.26 10.18 0.87
C PRO A 212 6.16 8.94 0.76
N MET A 213 5.64 7.84 0.20
CA MET A 213 6.40 6.61 0.00
C MET A 213 7.60 6.82 -0.92
N VAL A 214 7.41 7.53 -2.04
CA VAL A 214 8.50 7.85 -2.98
C VAL A 214 9.57 8.73 -2.31
N SER A 215 9.15 9.65 -1.46
CA SER A 215 10.07 10.53 -0.72
C SER A 215 10.92 9.73 0.28
N GLN A 216 10.34 8.76 0.98
CA GLN A 216 11.09 7.87 1.87
C GLN A 216 12.08 6.98 1.09
N ILE A 217 11.69 6.46 -0.08
CA ILE A 217 12.61 5.72 -0.95
C ILE A 217 13.80 6.60 -1.36
N LYS A 218 13.55 7.85 -1.75
CA LYS A 218 14.60 8.80 -2.13
C LYS A 218 15.52 9.18 -0.96
N ARG A 219 14.96 9.33 0.25
CA ARG A 219 15.71 9.61 1.49
C ARG A 219 16.78 8.54 1.77
N LEU A 220 16.55 7.30 1.36
CA LEU A 220 17.49 6.19 1.53
C LEU A 220 18.52 6.06 0.40
N GLU A 221 18.69 7.11 -0.40
CA GLU A 221 19.72 7.22 -1.45
C GLU A 221 19.72 6.00 -2.41
N PRO A 222 18.64 5.77 -3.20
CA PRO A 222 18.43 4.53 -3.96
C PRO A 222 19.21 4.53 -5.28
N TYR A 223 20.52 4.76 -5.22
CA TYR A 223 21.46 4.72 -6.34
C TYR A 223 22.80 4.12 -5.90
N LEU A 224 23.56 3.60 -6.87
CA LEU A 224 24.84 2.96 -6.62
C LEU A 224 25.89 4.01 -6.22
N GLN A 225 26.54 3.81 -5.08
CA GLN A 225 27.62 4.66 -4.59
C GLN A 225 28.93 3.87 -4.56
N ALA A 226 29.71 3.96 -5.64
CA ALA A 226 31.02 3.32 -5.75
C ALA A 226 32.14 4.32 -5.46
N ALA A 227 33.04 3.97 -4.53
CA ALA A 227 34.22 4.76 -4.20
C ALA A 227 35.40 4.40 -5.12
N ASP A 228 36.30 5.36 -5.36
CA ASP A 228 37.60 5.16 -6.01
C ASP A 228 37.58 4.56 -7.44
N VAL A 229 36.44 4.64 -8.13
CA VAL A 229 36.32 4.14 -9.51
C VAL A 229 36.48 5.26 -10.53
N SER A 230 37.65 5.34 -11.15
CA SER A 230 37.89 6.25 -12.28
C SER A 230 37.10 5.78 -13.51
N VAL A 231 35.92 6.37 -13.73
CA VAL A 231 35.06 6.04 -14.88
C VAL A 231 35.72 6.42 -16.22
N ARG A 232 36.64 7.40 -16.20
CA ARG A 232 37.37 7.88 -17.39
C ARG A 232 38.88 7.72 -17.24
N ASN A 233 39.56 7.44 -18.36
CA ASN A 233 41.02 7.48 -18.46
C ASN A 233 41.50 8.94 -18.59
N ALA A 234 42.82 9.15 -18.61
CA ALA A 234 43.45 10.47 -18.76
C ALA A 234 43.06 11.20 -20.07
N GLU A 235 42.55 10.48 -21.07
CA GLU A 235 42.11 10.98 -22.38
C GLU A 235 40.60 11.28 -22.42
N GLY A 236 39.90 11.12 -21.29
CA GLY A 236 38.45 11.33 -21.19
C GLY A 236 37.60 10.18 -21.76
N LYS A 237 38.18 9.08 -22.24
CA LYS A 237 37.46 7.87 -22.67
C LYS A 237 37.02 7.06 -21.46
N LEU A 238 35.90 6.34 -21.60
CA LEU A 238 35.43 5.41 -20.55
C LEU A 238 36.48 4.32 -20.31
N LYS A 239 37.01 4.25 -19.09
CA LYS A 239 37.97 3.22 -18.64
C LYS A 239 37.24 2.03 -18.02
N LEU A 240 36.15 2.30 -17.31
CA LEU A 240 35.26 1.30 -16.74
C LEU A 240 34.10 1.06 -17.71
N ILE A 241 33.96 -0.18 -18.20
CA ILE A 241 32.83 -0.59 -19.05
C ILE A 241 31.73 -1.21 -18.18
N GLU A 242 32.11 -2.06 -17.22
CA GLU A 242 31.21 -2.73 -16.27
C GLU A 242 31.94 -3.06 -14.96
N PHE A 243 31.20 -3.26 -13.88
CA PHE A 243 31.73 -3.75 -12.61
C PHE A 243 31.76 -5.28 -12.61
N LEU A 244 32.86 -5.87 -12.15
CA LEU A 244 32.92 -7.31 -11.93
C LEU A 244 31.98 -7.69 -10.77
N GLN A 245 31.05 -8.60 -11.04
CA GLN A 245 30.12 -9.13 -10.03
C GLN A 245 29.91 -10.63 -10.29
N HIS A 246 30.10 -11.45 -9.25
CA HIS A 246 29.88 -12.90 -9.34
C HIS A 246 28.39 -13.25 -9.23
N PRO A 247 27.92 -14.36 -9.83
CA PRO A 247 26.52 -14.78 -9.74
C PRO A 247 25.99 -14.89 -8.29
N GLU A 248 26.81 -15.40 -7.37
CA GLU A 248 26.47 -15.52 -5.94
C GLU A 248 26.25 -14.17 -5.25
N GLN A 249 26.92 -13.11 -5.74
CA GLN A 249 26.75 -11.76 -5.21
C GLN A 249 25.44 -11.14 -5.73
N LEU A 250 25.13 -11.33 -7.00
CA LEU A 250 23.88 -10.86 -7.60
C LEU A 250 22.65 -11.52 -6.95
N GLN A 251 22.74 -12.82 -6.67
CA GLN A 251 21.65 -13.60 -6.09
C GLN A 251 21.14 -13.03 -4.76
N LYS A 252 21.98 -12.33 -4.00
CA LYS A 252 21.62 -11.72 -2.70
C LYS A 252 20.56 -10.63 -2.82
N PHE A 253 20.50 -9.91 -3.94
CA PHE A 253 19.57 -8.78 -4.11
C PHE A 253 18.76 -8.83 -5.41
N GLU A 254 18.97 -9.83 -6.26
CA GLU A 254 18.28 -9.98 -7.54
C GLU A 254 16.75 -9.91 -7.37
N LEU A 255 16.20 -10.65 -6.41
CA LEU A 255 14.76 -10.63 -6.13
C LEU A 255 14.30 -9.24 -5.63
N LEU A 256 15.10 -8.58 -4.79
CA LEU A 256 14.78 -7.25 -4.24
C LEU A 256 14.73 -6.19 -5.35
N SER A 257 15.56 -6.34 -6.37
CA SER A 257 15.59 -5.46 -7.54
C SER A 257 14.30 -5.48 -8.37
N ASN A 258 13.46 -6.51 -8.19
CA ASN A 258 12.16 -6.63 -8.86
C ASN A 258 11.05 -5.77 -8.23
N CYS A 259 11.33 -4.99 -7.18
CA CYS A 259 10.33 -4.10 -6.58
C CYS A 259 9.81 -3.08 -7.60
N ILE A 260 8.49 -3.11 -7.85
CA ILE A 260 7.81 -2.23 -8.81
C ILE A 260 7.19 -0.97 -8.17
N MET A 261 7.50 -0.71 -6.90
CA MET A 261 7.02 0.46 -6.15
C MET A 261 5.48 0.65 -6.19
N CYS A 262 4.73 -0.46 -6.13
CA CYS A 262 3.26 -0.44 -6.22
C CYS A 262 2.55 0.00 -4.93
N GLY A 263 3.23 0.04 -3.79
CA GLY A 263 2.63 0.40 -2.49
C GLY A 263 1.77 -0.68 -1.84
N ALA A 264 1.68 -1.90 -2.40
CA ALA A 264 0.87 -2.98 -1.80
C ALA A 264 1.36 -3.40 -0.41
N CYS A 265 2.68 -3.44 -0.21
CA CYS A 265 3.29 -3.74 1.10
C CYS A 265 2.97 -2.66 2.15
N GLU A 266 2.92 -1.40 1.74
CA GLU A 266 2.50 -0.27 2.59
C GLU A 266 1.02 -0.40 2.95
N GLY A 267 0.18 -0.67 1.94
CA GLY A 267 -1.27 -0.74 2.09
C GLY A 267 -1.78 -1.87 2.98
N ILE A 268 -0.99 -2.93 3.18
CA ILE A 268 -1.33 -4.01 4.13
C ILE A 268 -0.66 -3.84 5.49
N CYS A 269 0.37 -3.00 5.60
CA CYS A 269 1.12 -2.82 6.84
C CYS A 269 0.28 -2.04 7.86
N PRO A 270 -0.07 -2.63 9.03
CA PRO A 270 -0.89 -1.93 10.01
C PRO A 270 -0.17 -0.75 10.67
N ILE A 271 1.17 -0.79 10.74
CA ILE A 271 1.99 0.28 11.30
C ILE A 271 1.97 1.50 10.38
N TYR A 272 2.24 1.27 9.09
CA TYR A 272 2.19 2.34 8.08
C TYR A 272 0.75 2.88 7.92
N ALA A 273 -0.24 1.99 7.78
CA ALA A 273 -1.63 2.38 7.63
C ALA A 273 -2.24 3.02 8.90
N GLY A 274 -1.69 2.70 10.07
CA GLY A 274 -2.08 3.28 11.36
C GLY A 274 -1.65 4.74 11.53
N GLY A 275 -0.79 5.26 10.66
CA GLY A 275 -0.27 6.62 10.71
C GLY A 275 0.82 6.83 11.76
N GLU A 276 1.49 5.75 12.17
CA GLU A 276 2.73 5.85 12.95
C GLU A 276 3.86 6.38 12.08
N ALA A 277 4.83 7.07 12.69
CA ALA A 277 6.01 7.55 11.97
C ALA A 277 6.87 6.34 11.56
N PHE A 278 6.74 5.90 10.30
CA PHE A 278 7.45 4.76 9.77
C PHE A 278 7.86 5.01 8.30
N ILE A 279 9.12 4.72 8.00
CA ILE A 279 9.72 4.87 6.67
C ILE A 279 9.07 3.97 5.60
N GLY A 280 8.50 2.85 6.02
CA GLY A 280 7.70 1.95 5.20
C GLY A 280 8.49 0.79 4.58
N PRO A 281 7.87 -0.40 4.41
CA PRO A 281 8.47 -1.56 3.75
C PRO A 281 9.08 -1.30 2.37
N ALA A 282 8.44 -0.49 1.52
CA ALA A 282 8.94 -0.28 0.16
C ALA A 282 10.29 0.43 0.15
N ALA A 283 10.48 1.39 1.06
CA ALA A 283 11.75 2.09 1.26
C ALA A 283 12.83 1.13 1.78
N LEU A 284 12.51 0.32 2.80
CA LEU A 284 13.46 -0.64 3.37
C LEU A 284 13.93 -1.69 2.35
N ILE A 285 13.05 -2.19 1.47
CA ILE A 285 13.43 -3.13 0.41
C ILE A 285 14.32 -2.48 -0.64
N ASN A 286 14.05 -1.22 -0.99
CA ASN A 286 14.93 -0.48 -1.90
C ASN A 286 16.32 -0.24 -1.27
N ALA A 287 16.39 0.04 0.03
CA ALA A 287 17.66 0.15 0.74
C ALA A 287 18.41 -1.19 0.83
N ALA A 288 17.70 -2.28 1.19
CA ALA A 288 18.25 -3.64 1.25
C ALA A 288 18.92 -4.04 -0.07
N ARG A 289 18.30 -3.71 -1.21
CA ARG A 289 18.86 -3.94 -2.55
C ARG A 289 20.28 -3.39 -2.68
N PHE A 290 20.55 -2.18 -2.20
CA PHE A 290 21.88 -1.56 -2.27
C PHE A 290 22.82 -2.02 -1.16
N ILE A 291 22.30 -2.25 0.05
CA ILE A 291 23.08 -2.79 1.18
C ILE A 291 23.72 -4.14 0.83
N TYR A 292 23.00 -4.98 0.07
CA TYR A 292 23.48 -6.30 -0.35
C TYR A 292 24.25 -6.29 -1.69
N ASP A 293 24.29 -5.17 -2.41
CA ASP A 293 24.98 -5.08 -3.69
C ASP A 293 26.50 -4.96 -3.46
N SER A 294 27.26 -5.96 -3.92
CA SER A 294 28.72 -5.99 -3.76
C SER A 294 29.47 -4.83 -4.41
N ARG A 295 28.80 -4.08 -5.30
CA ARG A 295 29.36 -2.92 -6.01
C ARG A 295 29.17 -1.61 -5.23
N ASP A 296 28.31 -1.60 -4.21
CA ASP A 296 28.01 -0.41 -3.43
C ASP A 296 28.96 -0.31 -2.22
N ASN A 297 29.47 0.89 -1.95
CA ASN A 297 30.38 1.17 -0.84
C ASN A 297 29.73 2.03 0.25
N ALA A 298 28.42 2.31 0.18
CA ALA A 298 27.70 3.18 1.09
C ALA A 298 26.73 2.41 2.01
N THR A 299 27.06 1.16 2.32
CA THR A 299 26.29 0.29 3.23
C THR A 299 26.13 0.92 4.61
N GLU A 300 27.23 1.35 5.25
CA GLU A 300 27.18 1.95 6.60
C GLU A 300 26.27 3.18 6.65
N ARG A 301 26.37 4.03 5.62
CA ARG A 301 25.54 5.21 5.43
C ARG A 301 24.05 4.85 5.33
N ARG A 302 23.70 3.81 4.57
CA ARG A 302 22.30 3.34 4.48
C ARG A 302 21.81 2.74 5.78
N LEU A 303 22.65 1.99 6.49
CA LEU A 303 22.33 1.45 7.81
C LEU A 303 22.04 2.58 8.81
N ASP A 304 22.78 3.70 8.76
CA ASP A 304 22.49 4.88 9.59
C ASP A 304 21.16 5.54 9.22
N LEU A 305 20.86 5.66 7.92
CA LEU A 305 19.63 6.27 7.44
C LEU A 305 18.38 5.45 7.83
N ILE A 306 18.48 4.11 7.83
CA ILE A 306 17.35 3.24 8.24
C ILE A 306 17.22 3.12 9.76
N ASP A 307 18.25 3.44 10.54
CA ASP A 307 18.19 3.37 12.02
C ASP A 307 17.66 4.65 12.67
N GLY A 308 17.03 5.53 11.89
CA GLY A 308 16.34 6.72 12.41
C GLY A 308 15.18 6.38 13.36
N SER A 309 14.66 7.40 14.06
CA SER A 309 13.52 7.25 15.00
C SER A 309 12.23 6.75 14.33
N ASP A 310 12.05 7.09 13.06
CA ASP A 310 10.95 6.64 12.19
C ASP A 310 11.37 5.50 11.25
N GLY A 311 12.53 4.89 11.52
CA GLY A 311 13.19 3.92 10.67
C GLY A 311 12.75 2.48 10.90
N ILE A 312 13.71 1.56 10.87
CA ILE A 312 13.47 0.12 10.88
C ILE A 312 12.88 -0.39 12.20
N SER A 313 13.19 0.27 13.32
CA SER A 313 12.74 -0.09 14.67
C SER A 313 11.23 0.03 14.87
N ALA A 314 10.51 0.76 14.01
CA ALA A 314 9.06 0.87 14.04
C ALA A 314 8.37 -0.43 13.58
N CYS A 315 9.05 -1.31 12.84
CA CYS A 315 8.47 -2.55 12.35
C CYS A 315 8.10 -3.50 13.51
N GLN A 316 6.82 -3.88 13.61
CA GLN A 316 6.31 -4.83 14.61
C GLN A 316 6.28 -6.29 14.12
N SER A 317 7.00 -6.61 13.03
CA SER A 317 7.12 -7.96 12.47
C SER A 317 5.79 -8.71 12.24
N VAL A 318 4.75 -7.99 11.83
CA VAL A 318 3.45 -8.57 11.46
C VAL A 318 3.54 -9.43 10.18
N ARG A 319 4.54 -9.16 9.32
CA ARG A 319 4.85 -9.89 8.06
C ARG A 319 3.68 -10.00 7.06
N ALA A 320 2.67 -9.14 7.16
CA ALA A 320 1.58 -9.10 6.18
C ALA A 320 2.05 -8.61 4.80
N CYS A 321 3.10 -7.77 4.77
CA CYS A 321 3.70 -7.25 3.55
C CYS A 321 4.24 -8.34 2.61
N SER A 322 4.80 -9.44 3.14
CA SER A 322 5.33 -10.54 2.34
C SER A 322 4.26 -11.24 1.50
N ARG A 323 3.07 -11.46 2.09
CA ARG A 323 1.99 -12.20 1.44
C ARG A 323 1.39 -11.46 0.26
N GLN A 324 1.47 -10.13 0.28
CA GLN A 324 0.77 -9.25 -0.67
C GLN A 324 1.70 -8.65 -1.73
N CYS A 325 3.00 -8.93 -1.67
CA CYS A 325 3.93 -8.47 -2.69
C CYS A 325 3.67 -9.20 -4.02
N PRO A 326 3.27 -8.50 -5.10
CA PRO A 326 2.98 -9.14 -6.39
C PRO A 326 4.23 -9.66 -7.11
N ARG A 327 5.42 -9.36 -6.58
CA ARG A 327 6.73 -9.76 -7.13
C ARG A 327 7.37 -10.92 -6.37
N GLY A 328 6.69 -11.45 -5.35
CA GLY A 328 7.17 -12.58 -4.56
C GLY A 328 8.32 -12.25 -3.61
N ILE A 329 8.58 -10.97 -3.33
CA ILE A 329 9.58 -10.56 -2.34
C ILE A 329 9.03 -10.85 -0.94
N ASP A 330 9.76 -11.61 -0.11
CA ASP A 330 9.42 -11.80 1.30
C ASP A 330 9.83 -10.56 2.12
N VAL A 331 9.04 -9.49 1.95
CA VAL A 331 9.34 -8.17 2.54
C VAL A 331 9.56 -8.24 4.06
N GLY A 332 8.77 -9.05 4.75
CA GLY A 332 8.88 -9.25 6.19
C GLY A 332 10.15 -9.97 6.63
N GLU A 333 10.62 -10.95 5.87
CA GLU A 333 11.92 -11.60 6.13
C GLU A 333 13.07 -10.61 5.95
N GLU A 334 13.07 -9.88 4.84
CA GLU A 334 14.14 -8.93 4.51
C GLU A 334 14.25 -7.80 5.54
N ILE A 335 13.12 -7.26 6.00
CA ILE A 335 13.12 -6.26 7.08
C ILE A 335 13.66 -6.86 8.38
N TRP A 336 13.36 -8.13 8.68
CA TRP A 336 13.92 -8.80 9.85
C TRP A 336 15.43 -8.97 9.74
N GLN A 337 15.95 -9.39 8.59
CA GLN A 337 17.38 -9.51 8.34
C GLN A 337 18.10 -8.15 8.48
N LEU A 338 17.54 -7.08 7.89
CA LEU A 338 18.06 -5.73 8.07
C LEU A 338 18.05 -5.30 9.55
N THR A 339 17.01 -5.66 10.31
CA THR A 339 16.93 -5.35 11.75
C THR A 339 18.05 -6.03 12.52
N THR A 340 18.34 -7.30 12.19
CA THR A 340 19.47 -8.04 12.77
C THR A 340 20.81 -7.37 12.45
N LEU A 341 21.04 -6.99 11.19
CA LEU A 341 22.26 -6.29 10.78
C LEU A 341 22.47 -4.96 11.53
N VAL A 342 21.41 -4.17 11.69
CA VAL A 342 21.47 -2.92 12.47
C VAL A 342 21.80 -3.19 13.94
N ASN A 343 21.21 -4.23 14.53
CA ASN A 343 21.48 -4.60 15.93
C ASN A 343 22.89 -5.15 16.14
N GLU A 344 23.41 -5.97 15.23
CA GLU A 344 24.79 -6.50 15.28
C GLU A 344 25.81 -5.37 15.20
N ARG A 345 25.57 -4.38 14.34
CA ARG A 345 26.38 -3.16 14.22
C ARG A 345 26.42 -2.36 15.52
N LYS A 346 25.29 -2.19 16.21
CA LYS A 346 25.22 -1.47 17.50
C LYS A 346 25.99 -2.15 18.63
N ASN A 347 26.13 -3.47 18.54
CA ASN A 347 26.79 -4.30 19.56
C ASN A 347 28.28 -4.55 19.28
N SER A 348 28.79 -4.13 18.12
CA SER A 348 30.19 -4.28 17.69
C SER A 348 31.03 -3.07 18.08
#